data_AF-A0A7X9DFJ3-F1
#
_entry.id   AF-A0A7X9DFJ3-F1
#
_cell.length_a   1.000
_cell.length_b   1.000
_cell.length_c   1.000
_cell.angle_alpha   90.00
_cell.angle_beta   90.00
_cell.angle_gamma   90.00
#
_symmetry.space_group_name_H-M   'P 1'
#
loop_
_entity.id
_entity.type
_entity.pdbx_description
1 polymer ?
#
loop_
_entity_poly.entity_id
_entity_poly.type
_entity_poly.pdbx_seq_one_letter_code
_entity_poly.pdbx_strand_id
1 'polypeptide(L)'
;DMGNIVKGLHRALASRVASLALSIGVEEKIAFTGGVAHNAGMVGALERVLKTKLVVHEYCQMMGALGAALIAQERIKNRVAS
;
A
#
# COMPACT_ATOMS: atom_id res chain seq x y z
N ASP A 1 -3.94 10.17 28.27
CA ASP A 1 -2.70 10.55 27.56
C ASP A 1 -2.91 10.40 26.05
N MET A 2 -2.71 11.47 25.29
CA MET A 2 -3.08 11.57 23.87
C MET A 2 -2.25 10.62 22.97
N GLY A 3 -0.98 10.40 23.33
CA GLY A 3 -0.09 9.52 22.56
C GLY A 3 -0.59 8.07 22.50
N ASN A 4 -1.18 7.58 23.58
CA ASN A 4 -1.75 6.23 23.64
C ASN A 4 -3.00 6.07 22.77
N ILE A 5 -3.81 7.13 22.64
CA ILE A 5 -5.01 7.12 21.79
C ILE A 5 -4.61 7.02 20.32
N VAL A 6 -3.65 7.84 19.87
CA VAL A 6 -3.16 7.82 18.48
C VAL A 6 -2.53 6.47 18.14
N LYS A 7 -1.72 5.91 19.04
CA LYS A 7 -1.10 4.59 18.85
C LYS A 7 -2.15 3.47 18.78
N GLY A 8 -3.19 3.54 19.61
CA GLY A 8 -4.32 2.61 19.58
C GLY A 8 -5.06 2.65 18.24
N LEU A 9 -5.33 3.84 17.71
CA LEU A 9 -5.97 4.03 16.41
C LEU A 9 -5.12 3.47 15.26
N HIS A 10 -3.82 3.81 15.21
CA HIS A 10 -2.91 3.27 14.20
C HIS A 10 -2.88 1.74 14.22
N ARG A 11 -2.84 1.13 15.41
CA ARG A 11 -2.86 -0.33 15.54
C ARG A 11 -4.17 -0.92 15.02
N ALA A 12 -5.32 -0.34 15.39
CA ALA A 12 -6.63 -0.83 14.94
C ALA A 12 -6.77 -0.80 13.41
N LEU A 13 -6.36 0.31 12.78
CA LEU A 13 -6.39 0.48 11.33
C LEU A 13 -5.40 -0.47 10.64
N ALA A 14 -4.16 -0.56 11.13
CA ALA A 14 -3.15 -1.46 10.59
C ALA A 14 -3.60 -2.93 10.67
N SER A 15 -4.18 -3.35 11.80
CA SER A 15 -4.74 -4.70 11.96
C SER A 15 -5.83 -5.00 10.94
N ARG A 16 -6.77 -4.08 10.72
CA ARG A 16 -7.84 -4.26 9.72
C ARG A 16 -7.27 -4.44 8.31
N VAL A 17 -6.35 -3.57 7.90
CA VAL A 17 -5.72 -3.62 6.58
C VAL A 17 -4.92 -4.91 6.41
N ALA A 18 -4.14 -5.29 7.41
CA ALA A 18 -3.37 -6.52 7.39
C ALA A 18 -4.27 -7.76 7.30
N SER A 19 -5.37 -7.82 8.05
CA SER A 19 -6.34 -8.92 7.96
C SER A 19 -6.92 -9.07 6.56
N LEU A 20 -7.26 -7.95 5.90
CA LEU A 20 -7.75 -7.97 4.52
C LEU A 20 -6.67 -8.46 3.55
N ALA A 21 -5.45 -7.95 3.66
CA ALA A 21 -4.33 -8.39 2.82
C ALA A 21 -4.04 -9.88 2.99
N LEU A 22 -3.91 -10.36 4.23
CA LEU A 22 -3.62 -11.77 4.52
C LEU A 22 -4.73 -12.71 4.02
N SER A 23 -5.98 -12.26 3.99
CA SER A 23 -7.10 -13.07 3.50
C SER A 23 -7.03 -13.41 2.01
N ILE A 24 -6.28 -12.63 1.22
CA ILE A 24 -6.09 -12.84 -0.22
C ILE A 24 -4.70 -13.43 -0.55
N GLY A 25 -3.92 -13.80 0.46
CA GLY A 25 -2.51 -14.19 0.31
C GLY A 25 -1.59 -12.99 0.19
N VAL A 26 -0.48 -13.00 0.92
CA VAL A 26 0.52 -11.93 0.89
C VAL A 26 1.89 -12.56 0.66
N GLU A 27 2.56 -12.12 -0.40
CA GLU A 27 3.93 -12.49 -0.77
C GLU A 27 4.96 -11.74 0.11
N GLU A 28 6.21 -12.24 0.16
CA GLU A 28 7.27 -11.65 1.01
C GLU A 28 7.57 -10.17 0.73
N LYS A 29 7.28 -9.67 -0.48
CA LYS A 29 7.54 -8.29 -0.89
C LYS A 29 6.24 -7.52 -1.07
N ILE A 30 5.97 -6.60 -0.16
CA ILE A 30 4.73 -5.82 -0.14
C ILE A 30 5.03 -4.37 -0.50
N ALA A 31 4.51 -3.92 -1.63
CA ALA A 31 4.49 -2.49 -1.97
C ALA A 31 3.30 -1.81 -1.29
N PHE A 32 3.55 -0.67 -0.64
CA PHE A 32 2.50 0.15 -0.04
C PHE A 32 2.43 1.51 -0.73
N THR A 33 1.27 1.80 -1.34
CA THR A 33 1.07 2.95 -2.23
C THR A 33 -0.14 3.79 -1.80
N GLY A 34 -0.33 4.95 -2.43
CA GLY A 34 -1.37 5.94 -2.09
C GLY A 34 -0.90 6.97 -1.06
N GLY A 35 -1.74 7.95 -0.75
CA GLY A 35 -1.36 9.08 0.11
C GLY A 35 -0.98 8.68 1.55
N VAL A 36 -1.61 7.63 2.08
CA VAL A 36 -1.33 7.13 3.44
C VAL A 36 0.07 6.53 3.56
N ALA A 37 0.70 6.15 2.44
CA ALA A 37 2.05 5.61 2.45
C ALA A 37 3.12 6.66 2.86
N HIS A 38 2.81 7.97 2.82
CA HIS A 38 3.67 9.01 3.41
C HIS A 38 3.62 9.06 4.95
N ASN A 39 2.63 8.40 5.58
CA ASN A 39 2.53 8.37 7.04
C ASN A 39 3.44 7.27 7.60
N ALA A 40 4.63 7.66 8.04
CA ALA A 40 5.60 6.76 8.66
C ALA A 40 5.05 6.00 9.89
N GLY A 41 4.12 6.60 10.64
CA GLY A 41 3.47 5.95 11.78
C GLY A 41 2.57 4.79 11.37
N MET A 42 1.83 4.94 10.28
CA MET A 42 1.01 3.88 9.68
C MET A 42 1.89 2.81 9.03
N VAL A 43 2.90 3.21 8.25
CA VAL A 43 3.87 2.27 7.66
C VAL A 43 4.48 1.38 8.73
N GLY A 44 5.03 1.97 9.79
CA GLY A 44 5.60 1.18 10.89
C GLY A 44 4.56 0.34 11.65
N ALA A 45 3.31 0.79 11.74
CA ALA A 45 2.25 -0.02 12.34
C ALA A 45 1.89 -1.25 11.49
N LEU A 46 1.78 -1.08 10.18
CA LEU A 46 1.54 -2.18 9.24
C LEU A 46 2.70 -3.17 9.22
N GLU A 47 3.95 -2.70 9.15
CA GLU A 47 5.13 -3.57 9.19
C GLU A 47 5.15 -4.46 10.43
N ARG A 48 4.77 -3.92 11.60
CA ARG A 48 4.69 -4.71 12.85
C ARG A 48 3.60 -5.77 12.82
N VAL A 49 2.44 -5.46 12.23
CA VAL A 49 1.32 -6.41 12.16
C VAL A 49 1.60 -7.49 11.12
N LEU A 50 2.13 -7.11 9.95
CA LEU A 50 2.45 -7.99 8.84
C LEU A 50 3.75 -8.78 9.06
N LYS A 51 4.58 -8.36 10.03
CA LYS A 51 5.91 -8.94 10.31
C LYS A 51 6.85 -8.92 9.10
N THR A 52 6.66 -7.96 8.21
CA THR A 52 7.39 -7.77 6.95
C THR A 52 7.64 -6.30 6.70
N LYS A 53 8.75 -5.97 6.03
CA LYS A 53 9.05 -4.60 5.61
C LYS A 53 8.24 -4.19 4.39
N LEU A 54 7.71 -2.96 4.43
CA LEU A 54 6.96 -2.40 3.31
C LEU A 54 7.92 -1.66 2.38
N VAL A 55 7.73 -1.86 1.08
CA VAL A 55 8.38 -1.05 0.04
C VAL A 55 7.51 0.17 -0.23
N VAL A 56 8.05 1.35 0.04
CA VAL A 56 7.37 2.63 -0.21
C VAL A 56 8.22 3.47 -1.14
N HIS A 57 7.71 3.75 -2.34
CA HIS A 57 8.37 4.63 -3.30
C HIS A 57 8.09 6.10 -2.96
N GLU A 58 9.02 7.01 -3.28
CA GLU A 58 8.82 8.46 -3.13
C GLU A 58 7.59 9.01 -3.88
N TYR A 59 7.14 8.31 -4.92
CA TYR A 59 6.00 8.66 -5.77
C TYR A 59 4.78 7.79 -5.45
N CYS A 60 4.70 7.20 -4.25
CA CYS A 60 3.66 6.26 -3.85
C CYS A 60 2.24 6.79 -4.10
N GLN A 61 2.00 8.09 -3.96
CA GLN A 61 0.70 8.72 -4.20
C GLN A 61 0.29 8.74 -5.69
N MET A 62 1.24 8.68 -6.62
CA MET A 62 1.00 8.76 -8.08
C MET A 62 0.81 7.38 -8.74
N MET A 63 1.06 6.28 -8.01
CA MET A 63 1.09 4.92 -8.58
C MET A 63 -0.23 4.52 -9.26
N GLY A 64 -1.38 4.99 -8.76
CA GLY A 64 -2.67 4.75 -9.41
C GLY A 64 -2.78 5.39 -10.80
N ALA A 65 -2.33 6.63 -10.95
CA ALA A 65 -2.34 7.33 -12.23
C ALA A 65 -1.33 6.70 -13.20
N LEU A 66 -0.16 6.31 -12.71
CA LEU A 66 0.85 5.59 -13.50
C LEU A 66 0.29 4.26 -14.02
N GLY A 67 -0.37 3.47 -13.17
CA GLY A 67 -1.02 2.22 -13.58
C GLY A 67 -2.06 2.43 -14.68
N ALA A 68 -2.91 3.45 -14.55
CA ALA A 68 -3.89 3.80 -15.58
C ALA A 68 -3.24 4.16 -16.93
N ALA A 69 -2.15 4.94 -16.89
CA ALA A 69 -1.40 5.31 -18.10
C ALA A 69 -0.75 4.10 -18.78
N LEU A 70 -0.16 3.19 -18.01
CA LEU A 70 0.43 1.95 -18.52
C LEU A 70 -0.62 1.04 -19.18
N ILE A 71 -1.78 0.87 -18.53
CA ILE A 71 -2.90 0.09 -19.10
C ILE A 71 -3.39 0.71 -20.41
N ALA A 72 -3.50 2.04 -20.49
CA ALA A 72 -3.89 2.71 -21.72
C ALA A 72 -2.86 2.50 -22.84
N GLN A 73 -1.56 2.61 -22.53
CA GLN A 73 -0.49 2.36 -23.49
C GLN A 73 -0.53 0.91 -24.01
N GLU A 74 -0.69 -0.07 -23.13
CA GLU A 74 -0.77 -1.49 -23.49
C GLU A 74 -1.95 -1.75 -24.43
N ARG A 75 -3.13 -1.19 -24.13
CA ARG A 75 -4.32 -1.31 -24.99
C ARG A 75 -4.09 -0.73 -26.38
N ILE A 76 -3.39 0.41 -26.48
CA ILE A 76 -3.06 1.01 -27.78
C ILE A 76 -2.11 0.10 -28.55
N LYS A 77 -1.04 -0.41 -27.92
CA LYS A 77 -0.08 -1.33 -28.56
C LYS A 77 -0.78 -2.60 -29.07
N ASN A 78 -1.62 -3.23 -28.25
CA ASN A 78 -2.33 -4.45 -28.62
C ASN A 78 -3.32 -4.23 -29.77
N ARG A 79 -3.91 -3.03 -29.89
CA ARG A 79 -4.81 -2.68 -30.99
C ARG A 79 -4.09 -2.40 -32.31
N VAL A 80 -2.82 -1.97 -32.27
CA VAL A 80 -2.00 -1.72 -33.47
C VAL A 80 -1.36 -3.02 -33.99
N ALA A 81 -1.14 -4.00 -33.12
CA ALA A 81 -0.59 -5.31 -33.46
C ALA A 81 -1.63 -6.31 -34.02
N SER A 82 -2.93 -6.01 -33.88
CA SER A 82 -4.08 -6.76 -34.43
C SER A 82 -4.58 -6.14 -35.72
#